data_AF-A0A0G4NGZ8-F1
#
_entry.id   AF-A0A0G4NGZ8-F1
#
_cell.length_a   1.000
_cell.length_b   1.000
_cell.length_c   1.000
_cell.angle_alpha   90.00
_cell.angle_beta   90.00
_cell.angle_gamma   90.00
#
_symmetry.space_group_name_H-M   'P 1'
#
loop_
_entity.id
_entity.type
_entity.pdbx_description
1 polymer ?
#
loop_
_entity_poly.entity_id
_entity_poly.type
_entity_poly.pdbx_seq_one_letter_code
_entity_poly.pdbx_strand_id
1 'polypeptide(L)'
;MKVILAINAGSSSVKISVYSAEFQQKPRQFAETQISGLTAPPAQLSYTRNGVTVRKSEKLQEEQVKSQDDAFKLLLKTLIEDQELKEIQAKDDIGITSHRIVHGGDYTASQIITPDTYHHLEKLSDLAPLHNGAALTIVRSCIDELPDAVNVACFDSQFHSTIPEHIRTYPINVDVAKKNHLRKYGFHGISYSFITRSVADFLKKDAADLNIIALHLGSGASACAVRQGQSWDTSMGLTPLAGLPGATRSGSVDPSLVFHYASDVGKLSPSSTSELHISRAEEILNKESGWKALTGDLAPLHNGAALTIVRSCIDELPDAVNVACFDSQFHSTIPEHIRTYPINIDVAKKNHLRKYGFHGISYSFITSLVFHYASDVGKLSPSSTSELHISRAEEILNKESGWKALTGTTDFGVIADSDDPRHKLAFDIFVDRVCGFIGSYFVSLGGQVDALVFAGGIGEKSGKLRARVGAQVACLGFEVDDSLNGKKIVDTVQDVGKQGNGKRVLVCQTDEQLEMARFCAENEKIW
;
A
#
# COMPACT_ATOMS: atom_id res chain seq x y z
N MET A 1 -1.60 -33.53 -12.57
CA MET A 1 -2.46 -32.36 -12.27
C MET A 1 -2.54 -32.20 -10.75
N LYS A 2 -2.41 -30.98 -10.22
CA LYS A 2 -2.60 -30.68 -8.78
C LYS A 2 -3.73 -29.67 -8.60
N VAL A 3 -4.43 -29.77 -7.48
CA VAL A 3 -5.36 -28.73 -7.00
C VAL A 3 -4.59 -27.74 -6.13
N ILE A 4 -4.77 -26.46 -6.41
CA ILE A 4 -4.15 -25.34 -5.69
C ILE A 4 -5.25 -24.49 -5.05
N LEU A 5 -5.17 -24.28 -3.74
CA LEU A 5 -5.97 -23.29 -3.03
C LEU A 5 -5.17 -21.98 -2.92
N ALA A 6 -5.63 -20.91 -3.56
CA ALA A 6 -5.08 -19.57 -3.37
C ALA A 6 -5.90 -18.81 -2.33
N ILE A 7 -5.27 -18.57 -1.18
CA ILE A 7 -5.93 -18.09 0.04
C ILE A 7 -5.52 -16.65 0.32
N ASN A 8 -6.51 -15.79 0.45
CA ASN A 8 -6.33 -14.39 0.85
C ASN A 8 -7.17 -14.10 2.10
N ALA A 9 -6.47 -13.87 3.21
CA ALA A 9 -7.03 -13.52 4.50
C ALA A 9 -6.84 -12.04 4.79
N GLY A 10 -7.93 -11.27 4.67
CA GLY A 10 -7.99 -9.87 5.09
C GLY A 10 -8.63 -9.73 6.47
N SER A 11 -8.51 -8.55 7.09
CA SER A 11 -9.06 -8.32 8.44
C SER A 11 -10.58 -8.53 8.54
N SER A 12 -11.32 -8.39 7.44
CA SER A 12 -12.79 -8.47 7.41
C SER A 12 -13.35 -9.59 6.51
N SER A 13 -12.48 -10.38 5.87
CA SER A 13 -12.89 -11.44 4.94
C SER A 13 -11.81 -12.48 4.73
N VAL A 14 -12.22 -13.72 4.46
CA VAL A 14 -11.35 -14.81 3.98
C VAL A 14 -11.88 -15.27 2.63
N LYS A 15 -11.01 -15.44 1.65
CA LYS A 15 -11.34 -15.93 0.31
C LYS A 15 -10.40 -17.06 -0.10
N ILE A 16 -10.96 -18.10 -0.70
CA ILE A 16 -10.25 -19.22 -1.31
C ILE A 16 -10.66 -19.29 -2.78
N SER A 17 -9.70 -19.10 -3.68
CA SER A 17 -9.87 -19.36 -5.11
C SER A 17 -9.18 -20.68 -5.45
N VAL A 18 -9.85 -21.55 -6.19
CA VAL A 18 -9.44 -22.94 -6.41
C VAL A 18 -9.04 -23.13 -7.87
N TYR A 19 -7.84 -23.65 -8.08
CA TYR A 19 -7.25 -23.85 -9.40
C TYR A 19 -6.83 -25.29 -9.62
N SER A 20 -6.95 -25.76 -10.86
CA SER A 20 -6.26 -26.95 -11.35
C SER A 20 -5.08 -26.51 -12.20
N ALA A 21 -3.94 -27.18 -12.03
CA ALA A 21 -2.73 -26.88 -12.78
C ALA A 21 -1.94 -28.16 -13.14
N GLU A 22 -1.11 -28.03 -14.16
CA GLU A 22 0.02 -28.89 -14.45
C GLU A 22 1.30 -28.07 -14.37
N PHE A 23 2.45 -28.73 -14.22
CA PHE A 23 3.74 -28.05 -14.12
C PHE A 23 3.98 -27.18 -15.37
N GLN A 24 4.39 -25.92 -15.15
CA GLN A 24 4.64 -24.91 -16.20
C GLN A 24 3.44 -24.60 -17.12
N GLN A 25 2.22 -24.99 -16.73
CA GLN A 25 1.01 -24.62 -17.44
C GLN A 25 0.20 -23.58 -16.68
N LYS A 26 -0.56 -22.77 -17.42
CA LYS A 26 -1.43 -21.74 -16.85
C LYS A 26 -2.49 -22.39 -15.95
N PRO A 27 -2.58 -22.00 -14.66
CA PRO A 27 -3.63 -22.51 -13.78
C PRO A 27 -5.02 -22.15 -14.29
N ARG A 28 -5.98 -23.06 -14.15
CA ARG A 28 -7.39 -22.86 -14.49
C ARG A 28 -8.22 -22.80 -13.22
N GLN A 29 -8.84 -21.65 -12.96
CA GLN A 29 -9.78 -21.52 -11.85
C GLN A 29 -11.04 -22.34 -12.14
N PHE A 30 -11.54 -23.08 -11.15
CA PHE A 30 -12.78 -23.81 -11.26
C PHE A 30 -13.72 -23.62 -10.06
N ALA A 31 -13.25 -23.00 -8.97
CA ALA A 31 -14.13 -22.56 -7.89
C ALA A 31 -13.61 -21.30 -7.17
N GLU A 32 -14.50 -20.62 -6.47
CA GLU A 32 -14.17 -19.54 -5.54
C GLU A 32 -15.18 -19.51 -4.41
N THR A 33 -14.70 -19.46 -3.18
CA THR A 33 -15.52 -19.33 -1.99
C THR A 33 -15.00 -18.22 -1.08
N GLN A 34 -15.89 -17.44 -0.51
CA GLN A 34 -15.54 -16.27 0.29
C GLN A 34 -16.52 -16.08 1.43
N ILE A 35 -15.99 -15.77 2.61
CA ILE A 35 -16.73 -15.17 3.71
C ILE A 35 -16.29 -13.72 3.86
N SER A 36 -17.26 -12.82 3.86
CA SER A 36 -17.08 -11.37 4.09
C SER A 36 -17.88 -10.91 5.29
N GLY A 37 -17.62 -9.70 5.78
CA GLY A 37 -18.38 -9.12 6.90
C GLY A 37 -17.96 -9.64 8.29
N LEU A 38 -16.74 -10.20 8.43
CA LEU A 38 -16.25 -10.73 9.72
C LEU A 38 -16.16 -9.65 10.82
N THR A 39 -15.88 -8.41 10.42
CA THR A 39 -15.80 -7.25 11.35
C THR A 39 -17.02 -6.34 11.28
N ALA A 40 -18.02 -6.69 10.45
CA ALA A 40 -19.22 -5.91 10.20
C ALA A 40 -20.40 -6.88 9.95
N PRO A 41 -20.92 -7.52 11.02
CA PRO A 41 -21.91 -8.59 10.90
C PRO A 41 -23.21 -8.11 10.24
N PRO A 42 -24.00 -9.04 9.64
CA PRO A 42 -23.75 -10.48 9.60
C PRO A 42 -22.69 -10.87 8.57
N ALA A 43 -21.92 -11.91 8.89
CA ALA A 43 -21.00 -12.52 7.93
C ALA A 43 -21.77 -13.13 6.74
N GLN A 44 -21.18 -13.09 5.55
CA GLN A 44 -21.84 -13.51 4.32
C GLN A 44 -20.96 -14.47 3.52
N LEU A 45 -21.49 -15.66 3.22
CA LEU A 45 -20.88 -16.67 2.37
C LEU A 45 -21.27 -16.47 0.90
N SER A 46 -20.27 -16.47 0.03
CA SER A 46 -20.46 -16.54 -1.42
C SER A 46 -19.64 -17.70 -1.98
N TYR A 47 -20.23 -18.46 -2.90
CA TYR A 47 -19.59 -19.62 -3.50
C TYR A 47 -19.93 -19.73 -4.97
N THR A 48 -18.92 -19.90 -5.81
CA THR A 48 -19.03 -20.15 -7.24
C THR A 48 -18.26 -21.40 -7.63
N ARG A 49 -18.83 -22.17 -8.57
CA ARG A 49 -18.26 -23.41 -9.11
C ARG A 49 -18.43 -23.40 -10.63
N ASN A 50 -17.35 -23.59 -11.38
CA ASN A 50 -17.32 -23.62 -12.84
C ASN A 50 -18.06 -22.42 -13.50
N GLY A 51 -17.90 -21.23 -12.91
CA GLY A 51 -18.57 -20.00 -13.35
C GLY A 51 -20.03 -19.87 -12.94
N VAL A 52 -20.62 -20.87 -12.28
CA VAL A 52 -22.00 -20.84 -11.77
C VAL A 52 -21.99 -20.39 -10.32
N THR A 53 -22.85 -19.43 -9.98
CA THR A 53 -23.07 -19.03 -8.58
C THR A 53 -23.90 -20.09 -7.85
N VAL A 54 -23.29 -20.75 -6.87
CA VAL A 54 -23.94 -21.76 -6.03
C VAL A 54 -24.56 -21.10 -4.80
N ARG A 55 -23.84 -20.18 -4.15
CA ARG A 55 -24.33 -19.36 -3.03
C ARG A 55 -23.98 -17.91 -3.27
N LYS A 56 -24.93 -16.99 -3.03
CA LYS A 56 -24.74 -15.55 -3.24
C LYS A 56 -25.04 -14.78 -1.96
N SER A 57 -24.00 -14.25 -1.32
CA SER A 57 -24.14 -13.41 -0.12
C SER A 57 -25.09 -13.98 0.93
N GLU A 58 -25.01 -15.29 1.15
CA GLU A 58 -25.83 -16.01 2.13
C GLU A 58 -25.42 -15.58 3.53
N LYS A 59 -26.37 -15.05 4.31
CA LYS A 59 -26.11 -14.60 5.67
C LYS A 59 -25.86 -15.79 6.58
N LEU A 60 -24.75 -15.76 7.30
CA LEU A 60 -24.40 -16.73 8.31
C LEU A 60 -24.89 -16.26 9.69
N GLN A 61 -25.24 -17.22 10.54
CA GLN A 61 -25.52 -16.98 11.95
C GLN A 61 -24.20 -16.73 12.69
N GLU A 62 -24.23 -15.93 13.75
CA GLU A 62 -23.05 -15.49 14.49
C GLU A 62 -22.30 -16.66 15.15
N GLU A 63 -23.01 -17.74 15.47
CA GLU A 63 -22.45 -18.97 16.02
C GLU A 63 -21.60 -19.74 15.01
N GLN A 64 -21.81 -19.54 13.71
CA GLN A 64 -21.13 -20.29 12.65
C GLN A 64 -19.72 -19.77 12.37
N VAL A 65 -19.48 -18.47 12.55
CA VAL A 65 -18.20 -17.84 12.20
C VAL A 65 -17.91 -16.69 13.17
N LYS A 66 -16.94 -16.90 14.07
CA LYS A 66 -16.52 -15.90 15.06
C LYS A 66 -15.12 -15.38 14.80
N SER A 67 -14.34 -16.13 14.02
CA SER A 67 -12.95 -15.83 13.71
C SER A 67 -12.65 -16.08 12.24
N GLN A 68 -11.49 -15.61 11.79
CA GLN A 68 -10.96 -15.93 10.46
C GLN A 68 -10.70 -17.44 10.31
N ASP A 69 -10.27 -18.11 11.39
CA ASP A 69 -10.07 -19.56 11.42
C ASP A 69 -11.40 -20.31 11.18
N ASP A 70 -12.47 -19.94 11.89
CA ASP A 70 -13.81 -20.52 11.65
C ASP A 70 -14.27 -20.29 10.22
N ALA A 71 -14.01 -19.10 9.68
CA ALA A 71 -14.34 -18.76 8.30
C ALA A 71 -13.58 -19.68 7.34
N PHE A 72 -12.27 -19.85 7.50
CA PHE A 72 -11.48 -20.74 6.68
C PHE A 72 -11.97 -22.19 6.75
N LYS A 73 -12.22 -22.72 7.95
CA LYS A 73 -12.73 -24.08 8.14
C LYS A 73 -14.09 -24.28 7.47
N LEU A 74 -14.99 -23.31 7.57
CA LEU A 74 -16.29 -23.36 6.90
C LEU A 74 -16.15 -23.30 5.37
N LEU A 75 -15.24 -22.49 4.84
CA LEU A 75 -14.95 -22.43 3.41
C LEU A 75 -14.39 -23.76 2.90
N LEU A 76 -13.42 -24.35 3.62
CA LEU A 76 -12.84 -25.64 3.28
C LEU A 76 -13.90 -26.75 3.30
N LYS A 77 -14.72 -26.78 4.36
CA LYS A 77 -15.87 -27.69 4.47
C LYS A 77 -16.83 -27.55 3.29
N THR A 78 -17.15 -26.30 2.90
CA THR A 78 -18.04 -26.01 1.77
C THR A 78 -17.51 -26.58 0.46
N LEU A 79 -16.19 -26.54 0.24
CA LEU A 79 -15.55 -27.12 -0.96
C LEU A 79 -15.58 -28.65 -0.94
N ILE A 80 -15.23 -29.28 0.19
CA ILE A 80 -15.13 -30.74 0.31
C ILE A 80 -16.51 -31.42 0.27
N GLU A 81 -17.53 -30.82 0.90
CA GLU A 81 -18.88 -31.40 0.95
C GLU A 81 -19.66 -31.24 -0.37
N ASP A 82 -19.12 -30.47 -1.31
CA ASP A 82 -19.75 -30.26 -2.61
C ASP A 82 -19.55 -31.46 -3.55
N GLN A 83 -20.57 -32.32 -3.60
CA GLN A 83 -20.60 -33.53 -4.43
C GLN A 83 -20.47 -33.24 -5.94
N GLU A 84 -20.75 -32.02 -6.39
CA GLU A 84 -20.58 -31.63 -7.79
C GLU A 84 -19.18 -31.08 -8.10
N LEU A 85 -18.34 -30.85 -7.08
CA LEU A 85 -16.94 -30.44 -7.22
C LEU A 85 -16.02 -31.67 -7.24
N LYS A 86 -16.01 -32.39 -8.38
CA LYS A 86 -15.36 -33.70 -8.49
C LYS A 86 -13.85 -33.69 -8.25
N GLU A 87 -13.21 -32.54 -8.42
CA GLU A 87 -11.78 -32.35 -8.21
C GLU A 87 -11.38 -32.32 -6.73
N ILE A 88 -12.33 -32.12 -5.80
CA ILE A 88 -12.09 -32.11 -4.35
C ILE A 88 -13.21 -32.91 -3.68
N GLN A 89 -12.88 -34.13 -3.23
CA GLN A 89 -13.80 -35.01 -2.50
C GLN A 89 -13.27 -35.32 -1.09
N ALA A 90 -11.97 -35.14 -0.87
CA ALA A 90 -11.31 -35.24 0.41
C ALA A 90 -10.24 -34.14 0.56
N LYS A 91 -9.72 -33.99 1.77
CA LYS A 91 -8.62 -33.06 2.07
C LYS A 91 -7.36 -33.39 1.28
N ASP A 92 -7.09 -34.68 1.09
CA ASP A 92 -5.89 -35.21 0.41
C ASP A 92 -5.85 -34.91 -1.10
N ASP A 93 -6.98 -34.50 -1.69
CA ASP A 93 -7.04 -34.06 -3.10
C ASP A 93 -6.37 -32.68 -3.30
N ILE A 94 -6.19 -31.93 -2.22
CA ILE A 94 -5.58 -30.60 -2.23
C ILE A 94 -4.05 -30.74 -2.16
N GLY A 95 -3.37 -30.49 -3.26
CA GLY A 95 -1.90 -30.65 -3.34
C GLY A 95 -1.10 -29.44 -2.85
N ILE A 96 -1.61 -28.22 -3.07
CA ILE A 96 -0.89 -26.98 -2.73
C ILE A 96 -1.85 -25.95 -2.13
N THR A 97 -1.41 -25.27 -1.08
CA THR A 97 -2.07 -24.07 -0.54
C THR A 97 -1.11 -22.89 -0.68
N SER A 98 -1.54 -21.83 -1.37
CA SER A 98 -0.77 -20.60 -1.51
C SER A 98 -1.42 -19.48 -0.69
N HIS A 99 -0.59 -18.77 0.07
CA HIS A 99 -1.03 -17.81 1.07
C HIS A 99 -0.49 -16.44 0.73
N ARG A 100 -1.38 -15.46 0.60
CA ARG A 100 -0.98 -14.06 0.42
C ARG A 100 -0.44 -13.50 1.72
N ILE A 101 0.86 -13.25 1.77
CA ILE A 101 1.54 -12.59 2.88
C ILE A 101 1.91 -11.18 2.46
N VAL A 102 1.56 -10.17 3.26
CA VAL A 102 1.81 -8.77 2.88
C VAL A 102 3.31 -8.46 2.93
N HIS A 103 3.97 -8.78 4.04
CA HIS A 103 5.37 -8.44 4.25
C HIS A 103 6.25 -9.69 4.29
N GLY A 104 7.09 -9.89 3.26
CA GLY A 104 8.04 -11.00 3.17
C GLY A 104 9.43 -10.70 3.76
N GLY A 105 9.68 -9.46 4.16
CA GLY A 105 10.99 -9.06 4.68
C GLY A 105 12.07 -9.26 3.63
N ASP A 106 13.06 -10.08 3.94
CA ASP A 106 14.19 -10.36 3.05
C ASP A 106 13.91 -11.47 2.05
N TYR A 107 12.72 -12.10 2.07
CA TYR A 107 12.32 -13.03 1.02
C TYR A 107 12.06 -12.31 -0.31
N THR A 108 12.81 -12.72 -1.32
CA THR A 108 12.73 -12.17 -2.70
C THR A 108 11.84 -12.99 -3.62
N ALA A 109 11.40 -14.17 -3.19
CA ALA A 109 10.54 -15.08 -3.93
C ALA A 109 9.64 -15.85 -2.97
N SER A 110 8.56 -16.45 -3.50
CA SER A 110 7.65 -17.29 -2.72
C SER A 110 8.39 -18.45 -2.06
N GLN A 111 8.00 -18.78 -0.82
CA GLN A 111 8.67 -19.80 -0.01
C GLN A 111 7.71 -20.91 0.38
N ILE A 112 8.21 -22.15 0.44
CA ILE A 112 7.50 -23.24 1.11
C ILE A 112 7.51 -22.97 2.61
N ILE A 113 6.35 -23.09 3.24
CA ILE A 113 6.16 -22.85 4.66
C ILE A 113 6.59 -24.11 5.43
N THR A 114 7.83 -24.08 5.91
CA THR A 114 8.36 -25.01 6.91
C THR A 114 8.20 -24.42 8.32
N PRO A 115 8.42 -25.17 9.42
CA PRO A 115 8.46 -24.61 10.76
C PRO A 115 9.42 -23.41 10.89
N ASP A 116 10.62 -23.51 10.30
CA ASP A 116 11.60 -22.42 10.30
C ASP A 116 11.10 -21.18 9.54
N THR A 117 10.47 -21.39 8.39
CA THR A 117 9.90 -20.30 7.58
C THR A 117 8.75 -19.64 8.34
N TYR A 118 7.87 -20.42 8.97
CA TYR A 118 6.77 -19.91 9.78
C TYR A 118 7.28 -19.05 10.94
N HIS A 119 8.25 -19.55 11.72
CA HIS A 119 8.84 -18.77 12.82
C HIS A 119 9.55 -17.50 12.33
N HIS A 120 10.15 -17.53 11.14
CA HIS A 120 10.70 -16.32 10.55
C HIS A 120 9.61 -15.30 10.18
N LEU A 121 8.51 -15.74 9.57
CA LEU A 121 7.38 -14.88 9.22
C LEU A 121 6.67 -14.31 10.47
N GLU A 122 6.61 -15.08 11.55
CA GLU A 122 6.12 -14.63 12.85
C GLU A 122 6.98 -13.48 13.39
N LYS A 123 8.31 -13.60 13.37
CA LYS A 123 9.24 -12.50 13.71
C LYS A 123 9.09 -11.28 12.79
N LEU A 124 8.86 -11.49 11.49
CA LEU A 124 8.58 -10.39 10.57
C LEU A 124 7.25 -9.68 10.84
N SER A 125 6.32 -10.35 11.54
CA SER A 125 5.07 -9.71 11.95
C SER A 125 5.31 -8.64 13.00
N ASP A 126 6.43 -8.64 13.74
CA ASP A 126 6.82 -7.52 14.61
C ASP A 126 7.10 -6.24 13.81
N LEU A 127 7.56 -6.36 12.55
CA LEU A 127 7.82 -5.23 11.64
C LEU A 127 6.53 -4.73 10.95
N ALA A 128 5.52 -5.58 10.81
CA ALA A 128 4.28 -5.24 10.11
C ALA A 128 3.04 -5.94 10.74
N PRO A 129 2.74 -5.70 12.03
CA PRO A 129 1.77 -6.49 12.79
C PRO A 129 0.35 -6.36 12.24
N LEU A 130 0.00 -5.15 11.77
CA LEU A 130 -1.29 -4.85 11.14
C LEU A 130 -1.56 -5.59 9.82
N HIS A 131 -0.55 -6.26 9.25
CA HIS A 131 -0.59 -6.76 7.89
C HIS A 131 -0.41 -8.27 7.75
N ASN A 132 0.44 -8.90 8.58
CA ASN A 132 0.72 -10.33 8.48
C ASN A 132 -0.10 -11.22 9.45
N GLY A 133 -0.56 -10.70 10.60
CA GLY A 133 -1.16 -11.53 11.65
C GLY A 133 -2.36 -12.37 11.20
N ALA A 134 -3.30 -11.75 10.47
CA ALA A 134 -4.46 -12.46 9.90
C ALA A 134 -4.07 -13.60 8.96
N ALA A 135 -3.01 -13.41 8.17
CA ALA A 135 -2.56 -14.42 7.22
C ALA A 135 -1.88 -15.59 7.92
N LEU A 136 -1.04 -15.33 8.94
CA LEU A 136 -0.35 -16.38 9.69
C LEU A 136 -1.31 -17.27 10.49
N THR A 137 -2.39 -16.72 11.04
CA THR A 137 -3.45 -17.52 11.66
C THR A 137 -4.01 -18.55 10.67
N ILE A 138 -4.30 -18.14 9.44
CA ILE A 138 -4.85 -19.04 8.41
C ILE A 138 -3.81 -20.04 7.90
N VAL A 139 -2.53 -19.64 7.81
CA VAL A 139 -1.42 -20.56 7.49
C VAL A 139 -1.38 -21.70 8.51
N ARG A 140 -1.44 -21.38 9.81
CA ARG A 140 -1.47 -22.39 10.87
C ARG A 140 -2.67 -23.32 10.73
N SER A 141 -3.86 -22.77 10.53
CA SER A 141 -5.07 -23.56 10.28
C SER A 141 -4.95 -24.48 9.06
N CYS A 142 -4.30 -24.03 7.99
CA CYS A 142 -4.06 -24.86 6.81
C CYS A 142 -3.11 -26.01 7.09
N ILE A 143 -2.04 -25.78 7.87
CA ILE A 143 -1.11 -26.83 8.26
C ILE A 143 -1.83 -27.91 9.09
N ASP A 144 -2.72 -27.50 10.00
CA ASP A 144 -3.48 -28.42 10.84
C ASP A 144 -4.58 -29.16 10.04
N GLU A 145 -5.29 -28.46 9.16
CA GLU A 145 -6.43 -29.02 8.42
C GLU A 145 -6.03 -29.81 7.16
N LEU A 146 -4.89 -29.49 6.54
CA LEU A 146 -4.38 -30.04 5.28
C LEU A 146 -2.90 -30.45 5.41
N PRO A 147 -2.59 -31.49 6.22
CA PRO A 147 -1.21 -31.84 6.58
C PRO A 147 -0.36 -32.32 5.39
N ASP A 148 -0.98 -32.87 4.34
CA ASP A 148 -0.29 -33.39 3.16
C ASP A 148 -0.10 -32.32 2.06
N ALA A 149 -0.73 -31.15 2.21
CA ALA A 149 -0.62 -30.07 1.24
C ALA A 149 0.69 -29.28 1.40
N VAL A 150 1.34 -28.97 0.28
CA VAL A 150 2.48 -28.05 0.28
C VAL A 150 1.96 -26.63 0.53
N ASN A 151 2.29 -26.07 1.69
CA ASN A 151 1.94 -24.71 2.05
C ASN A 151 2.99 -23.73 1.52
N VAL A 152 2.57 -22.68 0.82
CA VAL A 152 3.44 -21.70 0.14
C VAL A 152 3.06 -20.28 0.54
N ALA A 153 4.03 -19.49 0.98
CA ALA A 153 3.87 -18.06 1.21
C ALA A 153 4.23 -17.27 -0.06
N CYS A 154 3.29 -16.50 -0.58
CA CYS A 154 3.46 -15.57 -1.70
C CYS A 154 3.45 -14.13 -1.17
N PHE A 155 4.52 -13.36 -1.41
CA PHE A 155 4.70 -12.07 -0.76
C PHE A 155 4.32 -10.89 -1.65
N ASP A 156 3.57 -9.92 -1.13
CA ASP A 156 3.35 -8.64 -1.81
C ASP A 156 4.66 -7.85 -2.02
N SER A 157 5.70 -8.11 -1.23
CA SER A 157 7.00 -7.46 -1.37
C SER A 157 7.92 -8.10 -2.40
N GLN A 158 7.65 -9.32 -2.88
CA GLN A 158 8.64 -10.09 -3.65
C GLN A 158 8.99 -9.46 -5.01
N PHE A 159 7.98 -8.90 -5.71
CA PHE A 159 8.18 -8.23 -7.01
C PHE A 159 9.06 -6.98 -6.91
N HIS A 160 9.15 -6.39 -5.71
CA HIS A 160 9.91 -5.18 -5.43
C HIS A 160 11.35 -5.48 -4.97
N SER A 161 11.76 -6.74 -4.92
CA SER A 161 13.12 -7.13 -4.54
C SER A 161 14.20 -6.58 -5.49
N THR A 162 13.83 -6.22 -6.72
CA THR A 162 14.70 -5.64 -7.74
C THR A 162 14.90 -4.13 -7.61
N ILE A 163 14.23 -3.46 -6.68
CA ILE A 163 14.40 -2.01 -6.49
C ILE A 163 15.88 -1.72 -6.17
N PRO A 164 16.54 -0.82 -6.93
CA PRO A 164 17.92 -0.45 -6.71
C PRO A 164 18.20 0.07 -5.29
N GLU A 165 19.42 -0.15 -4.80
CA GLU A 165 19.81 0.23 -3.44
C GLU A 165 19.57 1.72 -3.14
N HIS A 166 19.94 2.61 -4.07
CA HIS A 166 19.76 4.06 -3.90
C HIS A 166 18.29 4.51 -3.86
N ILE A 167 17.35 3.68 -4.34
CA ILE A 167 15.90 3.96 -4.30
C ILE A 167 15.29 3.40 -3.02
N ARG A 168 15.75 2.22 -2.56
CA ARG A 168 15.20 1.59 -1.35
C ARG A 168 15.80 2.08 -0.04
N THR A 169 16.98 2.68 -0.07
CA THR A 169 17.68 3.16 1.13
C THR A 169 17.06 4.47 1.62
N TYR A 170 16.79 4.52 2.93
CA TYR A 170 16.36 5.73 3.60
C TYR A 170 17.56 6.49 4.17
N PRO A 171 17.60 7.85 4.08
CA PRO A 171 18.69 8.65 4.58
C PRO A 171 18.62 8.81 6.12
N ILE A 172 18.83 7.71 6.82
CA ILE A 172 18.93 7.60 8.28
C ILE A 172 20.22 6.86 8.66
N ASN A 173 20.50 6.72 9.96
CA ASN A 173 21.68 5.99 10.43
C ASN A 173 21.71 4.58 9.82
N VAL A 174 22.79 4.29 9.09
CA VAL A 174 22.94 3.06 8.30
C VAL A 174 23.01 1.82 9.18
N ASP A 175 23.65 1.90 10.34
CA ASP A 175 23.79 0.76 11.26
C ASP A 175 22.45 0.40 11.89
N VAL A 176 21.68 1.39 12.32
CA VAL A 176 20.31 1.19 12.83
C VAL A 176 19.41 0.66 11.73
N ALA A 177 19.47 1.24 10.52
CA ALA A 177 18.66 0.81 9.39
C ALA A 177 18.95 -0.66 9.01
N LYS A 178 20.23 -1.06 8.96
CA LYS A 178 20.62 -2.46 8.69
C LYS A 178 20.17 -3.40 9.79
N LYS A 179 20.43 -3.06 11.06
CA LYS A 179 20.08 -3.88 12.22
C LYS A 179 18.57 -4.15 12.30
N ASN A 180 17.77 -3.14 11.99
CA ASN A 180 16.31 -3.20 12.11
C ASN A 180 15.61 -3.44 10.76
N HIS A 181 16.37 -3.77 9.70
CA HIS A 181 15.86 -4.01 8.35
C HIS A 181 14.96 -2.87 7.80
N LEU A 182 15.32 -1.61 8.08
CA LEU A 182 14.56 -0.42 7.71
C LEU A 182 14.92 0.06 6.31
N ARG A 183 14.07 -0.27 5.34
CA ARG A 183 14.19 0.13 3.94
C ARG A 183 12.83 0.19 3.27
N LYS A 184 12.78 0.69 2.04
CA LYS A 184 11.62 0.49 1.16
C LYS A 184 11.51 -1.00 0.83
N TYR A 185 10.35 -1.58 1.08
CA TYR A 185 9.98 -2.91 0.61
C TYR A 185 9.03 -2.83 -0.58
N GLY A 186 7.97 -2.03 -0.47
CA GLY A 186 6.91 -2.01 -1.47
C GLY A 186 5.92 -3.17 -1.32
N PHE A 187 4.69 -2.98 -1.81
CA PHE A 187 3.59 -3.95 -1.69
C PHE A 187 2.68 -3.89 -2.93
N HIS A 188 1.68 -4.76 -2.95
CA HIS A 188 0.89 -5.11 -4.14
C HIS A 188 1.75 -5.74 -5.26
N GLY A 189 2.90 -6.32 -4.91
CA GLY A 189 3.82 -6.93 -5.87
C GLY A 189 3.23 -8.11 -6.62
N ILE A 190 2.32 -8.88 -6.00
CA ILE A 190 1.59 -9.95 -6.69
C ILE A 190 0.74 -9.35 -7.81
N SER A 191 0.04 -8.25 -7.52
CA SER A 191 -0.73 -7.52 -8.53
C SER A 191 0.17 -6.94 -9.62
N TYR A 192 1.30 -6.33 -9.27
CA TYR A 192 2.23 -5.78 -10.26
C TYR A 192 2.89 -6.85 -11.14
N SER A 193 3.17 -8.04 -10.61
CA SER A 193 3.59 -9.20 -11.40
C SER A 193 2.53 -9.55 -12.45
N PHE A 194 1.28 -9.69 -12.01
CA PHE A 194 0.15 -9.97 -12.90
C PHE A 194 -0.03 -8.90 -13.98
N ILE A 195 0.01 -7.61 -13.59
CA ILE A 195 -0.13 -6.47 -14.51
C ILE A 195 0.98 -6.49 -15.54
N THR A 196 2.24 -6.60 -15.11
CA THR A 196 3.42 -6.58 -15.99
C THR A 196 3.32 -7.66 -17.06
N ARG A 197 3.00 -8.89 -16.64
CA ARG A 197 2.82 -10.01 -17.56
C ARG A 197 1.65 -9.79 -18.52
N SER A 198 0.48 -9.44 -17.99
CA SER A 198 -0.74 -9.32 -18.81
C SER A 198 -0.64 -8.16 -19.81
N VAL A 199 0.06 -7.08 -19.44
CA VAL A 199 0.33 -5.95 -20.34
C VAL A 199 1.39 -6.30 -21.38
N ALA A 200 2.44 -7.06 -21.02
CA ALA A 200 3.40 -7.58 -21.98
C ALA A 200 2.70 -8.43 -23.06
N ASP A 201 1.83 -9.36 -22.63
CA ASP A 201 1.01 -10.20 -23.51
C ASP A 201 0.12 -9.33 -24.43
N PHE A 202 -0.57 -8.33 -23.88
CA PHE A 202 -1.45 -7.43 -24.63
C PHE A 202 -0.70 -6.59 -25.67
N LEU A 203 0.48 -6.07 -25.31
CA LEU A 203 1.33 -5.28 -26.20
C LEU A 203 2.16 -6.15 -27.16
N LYS A 204 2.10 -7.47 -27.02
CA LYS A 204 2.91 -8.44 -27.77
C LYS A 204 4.41 -8.14 -27.66
N LYS A 205 4.84 -7.83 -26.44
CA LYS A 205 6.24 -7.56 -26.08
C LYS A 205 6.74 -8.62 -25.13
N ASP A 206 8.04 -8.87 -25.16
CA ASP A 206 8.69 -9.58 -24.05
C ASP A 206 8.58 -8.71 -22.79
N ALA A 207 8.35 -9.33 -21.63
CA ALA A 207 8.34 -8.62 -20.35
C ALA A 207 9.68 -7.91 -20.11
N ALA A 208 10.81 -8.47 -20.55
CA ALA A 208 12.13 -7.88 -20.41
C ALA A 208 12.31 -6.56 -21.19
N ASP A 209 11.46 -6.28 -22.18
CA ASP A 209 11.47 -5.05 -22.97
C ASP A 209 10.38 -4.04 -22.53
N LEU A 210 9.61 -4.39 -21.50
CA LEU A 210 8.45 -3.62 -21.08
C LEU A 210 8.82 -2.56 -20.04
N ASN A 211 8.48 -1.30 -20.33
CA ASN A 211 8.55 -0.20 -19.38
C ASN A 211 7.15 0.40 -19.16
N ILE A 212 6.58 0.27 -17.96
CA ILE A 212 5.24 0.79 -17.65
C ILE A 212 5.21 1.54 -16.33
N ILE A 213 4.22 2.41 -16.21
CA ILE A 213 3.79 2.95 -14.91
C ILE A 213 2.46 2.30 -14.58
N ALA A 214 2.43 1.49 -13.53
CA ALA A 214 1.24 0.76 -13.11
C ALA A 214 0.65 1.36 -11.82
N LEU A 215 -0.65 1.61 -11.83
CA LEU A 215 -1.42 2.19 -10.74
C LEU A 215 -2.38 1.12 -10.19
N HIS A 216 -2.08 0.55 -9.03
CA HIS A 216 -3.01 -0.32 -8.32
C HIS A 216 -3.82 0.53 -7.35
N LEU A 217 -5.05 0.88 -7.71
CA LEU A 217 -5.88 1.82 -6.98
C LEU A 217 -7.07 1.09 -6.36
N GLY A 218 -7.08 0.97 -5.04
CA GLY A 218 -8.15 0.36 -4.24
C GLY A 218 -8.27 1.04 -2.87
N SER A 219 -8.82 0.33 -1.88
CA SER A 219 -8.85 0.84 -0.49
C SER A 219 -7.44 1.07 0.08
N GLY A 220 -6.48 0.24 -0.33
CA GLY A 220 -5.06 0.56 -0.38
C GLY A 220 -4.68 0.92 -1.81
N ALA A 221 -3.87 1.96 -2.00
CA ALA A 221 -3.47 2.43 -3.32
C ALA A 221 -1.95 2.54 -3.42
N SER A 222 -1.39 2.16 -4.56
CA SER A 222 0.03 2.33 -4.88
C SER A 222 0.27 2.58 -6.36
N ALA A 223 1.44 3.13 -6.67
CA ALA A 223 1.97 3.24 -8.01
C ALA A 223 3.34 2.54 -8.08
N CYS A 224 3.65 1.89 -9.20
CA CYS A 224 4.91 1.22 -9.46
C CYS A 224 5.48 1.65 -10.81
N ALA A 225 6.77 1.96 -10.83
CA ALA A 225 7.56 2.07 -12.04
C ALA A 225 8.13 0.68 -12.36
N VAL A 226 7.77 0.14 -13.52
CA VAL A 226 8.33 -1.12 -14.03
C VAL A 226 9.28 -0.78 -15.15
N ARG A 227 10.53 -1.24 -15.03
CA ARG A 227 11.59 -1.08 -16.03
C ARG A 227 12.07 -2.45 -16.46
N GLN A 228 12.02 -2.74 -17.75
CA GLN A 228 12.43 -4.03 -18.30
C GLN A 228 11.76 -5.21 -17.58
N GLY A 229 10.46 -5.07 -17.31
CA GLY A 229 9.65 -6.08 -16.63
C GLY A 229 9.91 -6.23 -15.13
N GLN A 230 10.84 -5.47 -14.55
CA GLN A 230 11.20 -5.54 -13.13
C GLN A 230 10.76 -4.28 -12.39
N SER A 231 10.46 -4.38 -11.09
CA SER A 231 10.16 -3.20 -10.29
C SER A 231 11.40 -2.31 -10.16
N TRP A 232 11.28 -1.07 -10.62
CA TRP A 232 12.31 -0.04 -10.50
C TRP A 232 12.07 0.83 -9.26
N ASP A 233 10.82 1.25 -9.05
CA ASP A 233 10.40 2.00 -7.86
C ASP A 233 8.92 1.73 -7.57
N THR A 234 8.49 1.98 -6.33
CA THR A 234 7.10 1.86 -5.89
C THR A 234 6.78 2.90 -4.81
N SER A 235 5.52 3.31 -4.75
CA SER A 235 5.09 4.43 -3.92
C SER A 235 5.06 4.04 -2.45
N MET A 236 4.78 2.76 -2.16
CA MET A 236 4.81 2.24 -0.80
C MET A 236 6.24 2.05 -0.30
N GLY A 237 6.39 2.08 1.02
CA GLY A 237 7.66 2.23 1.70
C GLY A 237 8.07 0.99 2.49
N LEU A 238 8.53 1.24 3.72
CA LEU A 238 8.66 0.24 4.77
C LEU A 238 7.36 -0.51 5.02
N THR A 239 6.24 0.20 5.00
CA THR A 239 4.90 -0.34 5.19
C THR A 239 3.95 0.16 4.09
N PRO A 240 2.77 -0.46 3.94
CA PRO A 240 1.72 -0.01 3.03
C PRO A 240 1.12 1.38 3.34
N LEU A 241 1.62 2.08 4.36
CA LEU A 241 1.20 3.43 4.73
C LEU A 241 1.79 4.51 3.81
N ALA A 242 3.04 4.36 3.39
CA ALA A 242 3.70 5.38 2.57
C ALA A 242 3.12 5.41 1.14
N GLY A 243 3.23 6.57 0.49
CA GLY A 243 2.83 6.73 -0.90
C GLY A 243 1.47 7.41 -1.06
N LEU A 244 0.59 6.79 -1.83
CA LEU A 244 -0.76 7.30 -2.09
C LEU A 244 -1.64 7.19 -0.84
N PRO A 245 -2.55 8.17 -0.60
CA PRO A 245 -3.56 7.99 0.43
C PRO A 245 -4.50 6.85 0.06
N GLY A 246 -5.06 6.21 1.09
CA GLY A 246 -6.03 5.14 0.97
C GLY A 246 -7.35 5.52 1.64
N ALA A 247 -8.22 4.51 1.80
CA ALA A 247 -9.53 4.70 2.44
C ALA A 247 -9.40 5.21 3.87
N THR A 248 -8.53 4.57 4.64
CA THR A 248 -8.27 4.91 6.03
C THR A 248 -6.80 5.30 6.29
N ARG A 249 -5.96 5.25 5.25
CA ARG A 249 -4.52 5.50 5.33
C ARG A 249 -4.19 6.90 4.85
N SER A 250 -3.32 7.61 5.56
CA SER A 250 -2.91 8.97 5.17
C SER A 250 -2.09 9.00 3.88
N GLY A 251 -1.41 7.91 3.50
CA GLY A 251 -0.34 8.02 2.52
C GLY A 251 0.86 8.78 3.11
N SER A 252 1.73 9.26 2.22
CA SER A 252 2.87 10.10 2.61
C SER A 252 2.40 11.44 3.16
N VAL A 253 2.74 11.69 4.42
CA VAL A 253 2.63 12.99 5.09
C VAL A 253 3.98 13.38 5.67
N ASP A 254 4.12 14.63 6.09
CA ASP A 254 5.31 15.07 6.81
C ASP A 254 5.55 14.19 8.05
N PRO A 255 6.74 13.60 8.22
CA PRO A 255 7.04 12.72 9.35
C PRO A 255 6.86 13.40 10.70
N SER A 256 7.07 14.71 10.79
CA SER A 256 6.91 15.48 12.02
C SER A 256 5.45 15.73 12.38
N LEU A 257 4.54 15.70 11.38
CA LEU A 257 3.11 16.00 11.55
C LEU A 257 2.49 15.15 12.65
N VAL A 258 2.85 13.87 12.72
CA VAL A 258 2.25 12.95 13.70
C VAL A 258 2.49 13.42 15.14
N PHE A 259 3.64 14.03 15.44
CA PHE A 259 3.98 14.54 16.78
C PHE A 259 3.20 15.79 17.14
N HIS A 260 2.80 16.59 16.15
CA HIS A 260 1.92 17.73 16.36
C HIS A 260 0.43 17.34 16.36
N TYR A 261 0.08 16.23 15.72
CA TYR A 261 -1.31 15.79 15.58
C TYR A 261 -1.88 15.23 16.89
N ALA A 262 -1.07 14.50 17.66
CA ALA A 262 -1.44 14.06 19.00
C ALA A 262 -0.27 14.20 19.98
N SER A 263 -0.54 14.84 21.12
CA SER A 263 0.44 15.18 22.16
C SER A 263 1.05 13.97 22.89
N ASP A 264 0.45 12.79 22.73
CA ASP A 264 0.85 11.53 23.36
C ASP A 264 1.46 10.53 22.36
N VAL A 265 1.80 11.00 21.16
CA VAL A 265 2.36 10.17 20.06
C VAL A 265 3.78 9.67 20.36
N GLY A 266 4.43 10.18 21.41
CA GLY A 266 5.79 9.78 21.81
C GLY A 266 6.15 9.89 23.31
N LYS A 267 5.22 9.72 24.27
CA LYS A 267 5.57 9.67 25.72
C LYS A 267 5.88 8.23 26.19
N LEU A 268 6.82 7.99 27.12
CA LEU A 268 7.18 8.76 28.35
C LEU A 268 8.70 8.99 28.58
N SER A 269 9.05 10.16 29.15
CA SER A 269 10.31 10.41 29.89
C SER A 269 10.01 11.11 31.24
N PRO A 270 10.62 10.72 32.38
CA PRO A 270 10.45 11.39 33.68
C PRO A 270 11.23 12.70 33.85
N SER A 271 11.87 13.26 32.82
CA SER A 271 12.76 14.43 32.95
C SER A 271 12.37 15.65 32.12
N SER A 272 11.08 15.85 31.82
CA SER A 272 10.62 17.11 31.22
C SER A 272 10.38 18.16 32.32
N THR A 273 11.32 19.10 32.47
CA THR A 273 10.99 20.40 33.07
C THR A 273 10.05 21.17 32.14
N SER A 274 9.31 22.11 32.70
CA SER A 274 8.02 22.63 32.23
C SER A 274 8.01 23.47 30.94
N GLU A 275 9.06 23.46 30.11
CA GLU A 275 9.10 24.24 28.87
C GLU A 275 9.71 23.45 27.71
N LEU A 276 8.92 23.30 26.63
CA LEU A 276 9.16 22.64 25.33
C LEU A 276 9.17 21.09 25.29
N HIS A 277 8.13 20.55 24.65
CA HIS A 277 7.97 19.12 24.30
C HIS A 277 8.40 18.86 22.85
N ILE A 278 9.69 18.67 22.58
CA ILE A 278 10.15 18.06 21.31
C ILE A 278 10.23 16.55 21.55
N SER A 279 9.59 15.75 20.69
CA SER A 279 9.67 14.29 20.82
C SER A 279 11.03 13.77 20.33
N ARG A 280 11.56 12.67 20.89
CA ARG A 280 12.84 12.05 20.44
C ARG A 280 12.85 11.76 18.94
N ALA A 281 11.70 11.37 18.42
CA ALA A 281 11.46 11.15 17.00
C ALA A 281 11.62 12.42 16.13
N GLU A 282 11.11 13.55 16.61
CA GLU A 282 11.26 14.85 15.94
C GLU A 282 12.71 15.34 15.94
N GLU A 283 13.47 15.07 17.00
CA GLU A 283 14.92 15.32 17.04
C GLU A 283 15.67 14.48 16.00
N ILE A 284 15.35 13.18 15.90
CA ILE A 284 15.97 12.29 14.93
C ILE A 284 15.74 12.79 13.50
N LEU A 285 14.49 13.11 13.16
CA LEU A 285 14.13 13.55 11.81
C LEU A 285 14.76 14.90 11.43
N ASN A 286 14.81 15.84 12.36
CA ASN A 286 15.27 17.20 12.08
C ASN A 286 16.78 17.40 12.26
N LYS A 287 17.45 16.58 13.09
CA LYS A 287 18.86 16.82 13.49
C LYS A 287 19.80 15.63 13.31
N GLU A 288 19.27 14.41 13.21
CA GLU A 288 20.07 13.17 13.15
C GLU A 288 19.81 12.35 11.87
N SER A 289 18.97 12.83 10.95
CA SER A 289 18.67 12.22 9.65
C SER A 289 19.30 13.00 8.49
N GLY A 290 19.06 12.58 7.25
CA GLY A 290 19.57 13.25 6.05
C GLY A 290 21.04 12.94 5.77
N TRP A 291 21.74 13.84 5.07
CA TRP A 291 23.14 13.63 4.68
C TRP A 291 24.07 13.44 5.87
N LYS A 292 23.83 14.15 6.98
CA LYS A 292 24.59 13.98 8.23
C LYS A 292 24.60 12.52 8.71
N ALA A 293 23.49 11.81 8.55
CA ALA A 293 23.37 10.40 8.93
C ALA A 293 24.11 9.45 7.97
N LEU A 294 24.22 9.83 6.68
CA LEU A 294 24.83 9.02 5.64
C LEU A 294 26.34 9.23 5.50
N THR A 295 26.85 10.43 5.81
CA THR A 295 28.23 10.83 5.52
C THR A 295 29.06 11.14 6.77
N GLY A 296 28.49 11.08 7.98
CA GLY A 296 29.13 11.58 9.21
C GLY A 296 29.16 13.11 9.26
N ASP A 297 29.80 13.67 10.30
CA ASP A 297 29.82 15.11 10.62
C ASP A 297 30.43 16.00 9.51
N LEU A 298 29.64 16.27 8.49
CA LEU A 298 29.75 17.46 7.65
C LEU A 298 28.70 18.45 8.17
N ALA A 299 29.16 19.47 8.88
CA ALA A 299 28.30 20.47 9.52
C ALA A 299 27.34 21.12 8.51
N PRO A 300 26.03 21.15 8.77
CA PRO A 300 25.13 22.06 8.05
C PRO A 300 25.44 23.49 8.49
N LEU A 301 25.58 24.41 7.53
CA LEU A 301 25.50 25.85 7.79
C LEU A 301 24.13 26.16 8.40
N HIS A 302 24.07 26.36 9.71
CA HIS A 302 22.81 26.58 10.43
C HIS A 302 22.30 28.03 10.30
N ASN A 303 20.96 28.14 10.25
CA ASN A 303 20.13 29.36 10.29
C ASN A 303 20.35 30.30 11.50
N GLY A 304 21.24 29.97 12.44
CA GLY A 304 21.55 30.83 13.59
C GLY A 304 22.13 32.19 13.19
N ALA A 305 22.81 32.27 12.04
CA ALA A 305 23.34 33.53 11.54
C ALA A 305 22.24 34.54 11.16
N ALA A 306 21.08 34.08 10.66
CA ALA A 306 20.03 34.97 10.17
C ALA A 306 19.37 35.79 11.30
N LEU A 307 19.12 35.17 12.47
CA LEU A 307 18.53 35.86 13.62
C LEU A 307 19.52 36.82 14.30
N THR A 308 20.81 36.49 14.33
CA THR A 308 21.85 37.39 14.83
C THR A 308 22.03 38.61 13.93
N ILE A 309 21.96 38.42 12.61
CA ILE A 309 22.03 39.51 11.63
C ILE A 309 20.80 40.42 11.74
N VAL A 310 19.59 39.86 11.81
CA VAL A 310 18.36 40.65 11.97
C VAL A 310 18.36 41.46 13.27
N ARG A 311 18.86 40.88 14.36
CA ARG A 311 18.98 41.59 15.65
C ARG A 311 20.00 42.73 15.58
N SER A 312 21.15 42.49 14.92
CA SER A 312 22.15 43.53 14.66
C SER A 312 21.62 44.67 13.79
N CYS A 313 20.78 44.38 12.78
CA CYS A 313 20.18 45.40 11.93
C CYS A 313 19.11 46.23 12.64
N ILE A 314 18.38 45.66 13.60
CA ILE A 314 17.38 46.36 14.42
C ILE A 314 18.06 47.30 15.42
N ASP A 315 19.19 46.89 16.00
CA ASP A 315 19.91 47.68 17.01
C ASP A 315 20.68 48.88 16.39
N GLU A 316 21.10 48.81 15.12
CA GLU A 316 21.86 49.89 14.45
C GLU A 316 21.01 50.89 13.65
N LEU A 317 19.75 50.58 13.30
CA LEU A 317 18.89 51.41 12.45
C LEU A 317 17.45 51.53 12.98
N PRO A 318 17.21 52.34 14.03
CA PRO A 318 15.92 52.42 14.73
C PRO A 318 14.77 53.02 13.89
N ASP A 319 15.08 53.78 12.83
CA ASP A 319 14.10 54.45 11.96
C ASP A 319 13.85 53.74 10.62
N ALA A 320 14.46 52.57 10.39
CA ALA A 320 14.25 51.80 9.17
C ALA A 320 12.95 50.99 9.22
N VAL A 321 12.10 51.11 8.19
CA VAL A 321 10.96 50.20 8.00
C VAL A 321 11.49 48.83 7.61
N ASN A 322 11.70 47.97 8.61
CA ASN A 322 12.06 46.57 8.40
C ASN A 322 10.83 45.80 7.90
N VAL A 323 10.74 45.59 6.59
CA VAL A 323 9.75 44.68 5.99
C VAL A 323 10.24 43.25 6.15
N ALA A 324 9.68 42.52 7.11
CA ALA A 324 9.82 41.06 7.16
C ALA A 324 8.95 40.45 6.05
N CYS A 325 9.55 40.09 4.92
CA CYS A 325 8.90 39.22 3.95
C CYS A 325 8.79 37.82 4.54
N PHE A 326 7.59 37.43 4.97
CA PHE A 326 7.32 36.04 5.33
C PHE A 326 7.12 35.24 4.04
N ASP A 327 7.86 34.12 3.89
CA ASP A 327 7.66 33.12 2.83
C ASP A 327 6.19 32.63 2.74
N SER A 328 5.42 32.80 3.81
CA SER A 328 4.00 32.45 3.90
C SER A 328 3.09 33.18 2.90
N GLN A 329 3.48 34.37 2.39
CA GLN A 329 2.66 35.12 1.43
C GLN A 329 2.63 34.45 0.04
N PHE A 330 3.74 33.87 -0.42
CA PHE A 330 3.80 33.16 -1.70
C PHE A 330 3.07 31.81 -1.65
N HIS A 331 3.10 31.13 -0.49
CA HIS A 331 2.43 29.84 -0.28
C HIS A 331 0.90 29.94 -0.17
N SER A 332 0.36 31.15 -0.04
CA SER A 332 -1.10 31.37 0.02
C SER A 332 -1.82 31.08 -1.31
N THR A 333 -1.10 31.16 -2.44
CA THR A 333 -1.59 30.95 -3.82
C THR A 333 -1.63 29.48 -4.25
N ILE A 334 -0.98 28.59 -3.49
CA ILE A 334 -0.97 27.14 -3.77
C ILE A 334 -2.41 26.59 -3.58
N PRO A 335 -2.99 25.84 -4.54
CA PRO A 335 -4.31 25.24 -4.38
C PRO A 335 -4.48 24.45 -3.07
N GLU A 336 -5.67 24.49 -2.48
CA GLU A 336 -5.96 23.89 -1.16
C GLU A 336 -5.68 22.38 -1.11
N HIS A 337 -5.97 21.65 -2.19
CA HIS A 337 -5.70 20.21 -2.29
C HIS A 337 -4.19 19.87 -2.24
N ILE A 338 -3.30 20.81 -2.62
CA ILE A 338 -1.85 20.59 -2.55
C ILE A 338 -1.34 20.83 -1.12
N ARG A 339 -1.98 21.75 -0.36
CA ARG A 339 -1.59 22.14 1.01
C ARG A 339 -2.16 21.22 2.11
N THR A 340 -3.15 20.41 1.79
CA THR A 340 -3.90 19.61 2.77
C THR A 340 -3.31 18.20 2.92
N TYR A 341 -3.10 17.77 4.17
CA TYR A 341 -2.82 16.38 4.51
C TYR A 341 -4.13 15.61 4.72
N PRO A 342 -4.27 14.36 4.25
CA PRO A 342 -5.48 13.54 4.40
C PRO A 342 -5.55 12.90 5.81
N ILE A 343 -5.68 13.77 6.81
CA ILE A 343 -5.89 13.46 8.24
C ILE A 343 -7.18 14.16 8.71
N ASN A 344 -7.67 13.89 9.92
CA ASN A 344 -8.91 14.52 10.42
C ASN A 344 -8.84 16.07 10.38
N ILE A 345 -9.75 16.69 9.63
CA ILE A 345 -9.77 18.14 9.39
C ILE A 345 -10.02 18.95 10.66
N ASP A 346 -10.89 18.47 11.55
CA ASP A 346 -11.24 19.22 12.77
C ASP A 346 -10.05 19.24 13.74
N VAL A 347 -9.28 18.14 13.79
CA VAL A 347 -8.03 18.05 14.55
C VAL A 347 -6.94 18.92 13.90
N ALA A 348 -6.79 18.87 12.57
CA ALA A 348 -5.82 19.70 11.85
C ALA A 348 -6.10 21.21 12.04
N LYS A 349 -7.38 21.62 12.04
CA LYS A 349 -7.80 23.00 12.32
C LYS A 349 -7.52 23.40 13.76
N LYS A 350 -7.82 22.53 14.73
CA LYS A 350 -7.59 22.77 16.15
C LYS A 350 -6.10 22.94 16.49
N ASN A 351 -5.23 22.20 15.80
CA ASN A 351 -3.77 22.23 16.02
C ASN A 351 -3.00 23.11 15.01
N HIS A 352 -3.69 23.94 14.21
CA HIS A 352 -3.09 24.83 13.20
C HIS A 352 -2.14 24.14 12.19
N LEU A 353 -2.37 22.87 11.87
CA LEU A 353 -1.52 22.09 10.96
C LEU A 353 -1.73 22.55 9.51
N ARG A 354 -0.74 23.23 8.93
CA ARG A 354 -0.67 23.60 7.50
C ARG A 354 0.70 23.23 6.95
N LYS A 355 0.78 22.88 5.66
CA LYS A 355 2.06 22.72 4.95
C LYS A 355 2.72 24.11 4.81
N TYR A 356 3.63 24.45 5.72
CA TYR A 356 4.49 25.63 5.60
C TYR A 356 5.71 25.24 4.76
N GLY A 357 5.86 25.85 3.57
CA GLY A 357 7.01 25.56 2.73
C GLY A 357 8.21 26.39 3.16
N PHE A 358 9.25 25.70 3.63
CA PHE A 358 10.61 26.21 3.66
C PHE A 358 11.41 25.44 2.59
N HIS A 359 11.98 26.18 1.63
CA HIS A 359 12.95 25.77 0.61
C HIS A 359 12.71 24.42 -0.09
N GLY A 360 12.19 24.53 -1.32
CA GLY A 360 11.80 23.40 -2.16
C GLY A 360 12.95 22.53 -2.62
N ILE A 361 12.94 21.27 -2.15
CA ILE A 361 12.87 20.08 -2.99
C ILE A 361 11.84 19.16 -2.32
N SER A 362 10.73 18.83 -2.99
CA SER A 362 9.68 17.98 -2.43
C SER A 362 10.15 16.52 -2.37
N TYR A 363 11.06 16.20 -1.45
CA TYR A 363 11.27 14.83 -1.04
C TYR A 363 10.18 14.47 -0.02
N SER A 364 9.14 13.75 -0.43
CA SER A 364 8.22 13.11 0.51
C SER A 364 8.96 11.96 1.22
N PHE A 365 9.77 12.29 2.23
CA PHE A 365 10.38 11.30 3.09
C PHE A 365 9.39 10.87 4.17
N ILE A 366 8.98 9.60 4.11
CA ILE A 366 8.86 8.60 5.19
C ILE A 366 8.04 8.89 6.47
N THR A 367 6.74 8.61 6.42
CA THR A 367 5.86 8.66 7.61
C THR A 367 6.02 7.44 8.56
N SER A 368 6.34 6.24 8.05
CA SER A 368 6.30 5.00 8.87
C SER A 368 7.61 4.64 9.60
N LEU A 369 8.74 5.21 9.20
CA LEU A 369 10.07 4.86 9.71
C LEU A 369 10.28 5.33 11.15
N VAL A 370 9.60 6.40 11.53
CA VAL A 370 9.81 7.06 12.80
C VAL A 370 9.48 6.17 14.00
N PHE A 371 8.52 5.26 13.83
CA PHE A 371 8.08 4.33 14.88
C PHE A 371 9.01 3.13 15.04
N HIS A 372 9.70 2.73 13.97
CA HIS A 372 10.59 1.57 13.98
C HIS A 372 12.05 1.92 14.33
N TYR A 373 12.39 3.21 14.31
CA TYR A 373 13.72 3.71 14.65
C TYR A 373 13.92 3.91 16.16
N ALA A 374 12.84 3.98 16.94
CA ALA A 374 12.90 4.11 18.40
C ALA A 374 12.32 2.86 19.06
N SER A 375 13.18 1.89 19.38
CA SER A 375 12.82 0.58 19.97
C SER A 375 12.24 0.65 21.40
N ASP A 376 11.95 1.84 21.94
CA ASP A 376 11.41 2.06 23.29
C ASP A 376 10.07 2.83 23.32
N VAL A 377 9.39 2.98 22.18
CA VAL A 377 8.18 3.83 22.07
C VAL A 377 6.93 2.99 21.89
N GLY A 378 6.43 2.40 22.97
CA GLY A 378 5.15 1.71 22.94
C GLY A 378 4.57 1.39 24.33
N LYS A 379 3.54 2.13 24.75
CA LYS A 379 2.51 1.61 25.66
C LYS A 379 1.12 1.81 25.07
N LEU A 380 0.24 0.91 25.53
CA LEU A 380 -0.84 0.23 24.83
C LEU A 380 -2.01 1.13 24.38
N SER A 381 -2.51 0.88 23.18
CA SER A 381 -3.86 1.32 22.75
C SER A 381 -4.93 0.45 23.43
N PRO A 382 -6.14 0.95 23.74
CA PRO A 382 -7.23 0.17 24.33
C PRO A 382 -7.69 -1.06 23.51
N SER A 383 -7.21 -1.20 22.27
CA SER A 383 -7.46 -2.32 21.35
C SER A 383 -6.37 -3.41 21.35
N SER A 384 -5.33 -3.31 22.20
CA SER A 384 -4.23 -4.28 22.24
C SER A 384 -4.63 -5.58 22.95
N THR A 385 -4.59 -6.70 22.26
CA THR A 385 -4.45 -8.03 22.90
C THR A 385 -2.97 -8.26 23.24
N SER A 386 -2.70 -9.20 24.16
CA SER A 386 -1.39 -9.44 24.80
C SER A 386 -0.21 -9.80 23.86
N GLU A 387 -0.41 -9.84 22.54
CA GLU A 387 0.58 -10.31 21.56
C GLU A 387 0.81 -9.36 20.37
N LEU A 388 0.21 -8.15 20.34
CA LEU A 388 0.41 -7.20 19.23
C LEU A 388 0.61 -5.75 19.72
N HIS A 389 1.80 -5.18 19.49
CA HIS A 389 2.14 -3.81 19.88
C HIS A 389 1.97 -2.84 18.69
N ILE A 390 0.85 -2.12 18.62
CA ILE A 390 0.61 -1.07 17.60
C ILE A 390 0.66 0.30 18.29
N SER A 391 1.46 1.23 17.77
CA SER A 391 1.52 2.60 18.31
C SER A 391 0.24 3.38 17.99
N ARG A 392 -0.12 4.35 18.84
CA ARG A 392 -1.26 5.26 18.56
C ARG A 392 -1.10 5.98 17.23
N ALA A 393 0.13 6.27 16.85
CA ALA A 393 0.46 6.88 15.58
C ALA A 393 0.10 5.99 14.38
N GLU A 394 0.49 4.72 14.43
CA GLU A 394 0.17 3.76 13.38
C GLU A 394 -1.33 3.55 13.26
N GLU A 395 -2.06 3.52 14.39
CA GLU A 395 -3.52 3.48 14.41
C GLU A 395 -4.13 4.70 13.72
N ILE A 396 -3.71 5.91 14.10
CA ILE A 396 -4.19 7.16 13.49
C ILE A 396 -3.92 7.15 11.97
N LEU A 397 -2.69 6.88 11.58
CA LEU A 397 -2.24 7.00 10.20
C LEU A 397 -2.78 5.89 9.30
N ASN A 398 -3.07 4.69 9.83
CA ASN A 398 -3.59 3.57 9.03
C ASN A 398 -5.11 3.39 9.09
N LYS A 399 -5.77 3.78 10.18
CA LYS A 399 -7.18 3.46 10.45
C LYS A 399 -8.08 4.69 10.59
N GLU A 400 -7.52 5.83 10.98
CA GLU A 400 -8.28 7.07 11.25
C GLU A 400 -7.96 8.22 10.28
N SER A 401 -7.21 7.95 9.21
CA SER A 401 -6.78 8.93 8.21
C SER A 401 -7.41 8.65 6.85
N GLY A 402 -6.81 9.15 5.76
CA GLY A 402 -7.26 8.90 4.40
C GLY A 402 -8.54 9.65 4.05
N TRP A 403 -9.17 9.28 2.94
CA TRP A 403 -10.39 9.97 2.52
C TRP A 403 -11.58 9.74 3.46
N LYS A 404 -11.60 8.66 4.26
CA LYS A 404 -12.59 8.49 5.33
C LYS A 404 -12.57 9.64 6.33
N ALA A 405 -11.38 10.11 6.71
CA ALA A 405 -11.25 11.23 7.65
C ALA A 405 -11.76 12.55 7.07
N LEU A 406 -11.72 12.70 5.74
CA LEU A 406 -12.18 13.91 5.04
C LEU A 406 -13.69 13.86 4.74
N THR A 407 -14.20 12.68 4.39
CA THR A 407 -15.54 12.51 3.77
C THR A 407 -16.54 11.78 4.65
N GLY A 408 -16.07 11.03 5.65
CA GLY A 408 -16.89 10.13 6.47
C GLY A 408 -17.17 8.76 5.85
N THR A 409 -16.74 8.49 4.61
CA THR A 409 -16.94 7.21 3.92
C THR A 409 -15.63 6.62 3.40
N THR A 410 -15.55 5.29 3.32
CA THR A 410 -14.43 4.58 2.67
C THR A 410 -14.70 4.29 1.19
N ASP A 411 -15.94 4.48 0.72
CA ASP A 411 -16.36 4.18 -0.65
C ASP A 411 -15.96 5.31 -1.61
N PHE A 412 -14.96 5.04 -2.45
CA PHE A 412 -14.47 6.01 -3.42
C PHE A 412 -15.45 6.26 -4.58
N GLY A 413 -16.36 5.33 -4.88
CA GLY A 413 -17.41 5.55 -5.89
C GLY A 413 -18.36 6.66 -5.46
N VAL A 414 -18.79 6.63 -4.20
CA VAL A 414 -19.60 7.70 -3.58
C VAL A 414 -18.86 9.04 -3.57
N ILE A 415 -17.54 9.02 -3.36
CA ILE A 415 -16.71 10.24 -3.38
C ILE A 415 -16.62 10.80 -4.80
N ALA A 416 -16.36 9.95 -5.79
CA ALA A 416 -16.20 10.35 -7.19
C ALA A 416 -17.48 10.95 -7.77
N ASP A 417 -18.66 10.49 -7.36
CA ASP A 417 -19.95 10.95 -7.90
C ASP A 417 -20.61 12.06 -7.08
N SER A 418 -20.00 12.50 -5.97
CA SER A 418 -20.59 13.51 -5.09
C SER A 418 -20.19 14.94 -5.44
N ASP A 419 -21.11 15.87 -5.18
CA ASP A 419 -20.88 17.30 -5.26
C ASP A 419 -20.45 17.96 -3.94
N ASP A 420 -20.42 17.21 -2.83
CA ASP A 420 -19.98 17.70 -1.52
C ASP A 420 -18.54 18.25 -1.61
N PRO A 421 -18.27 19.48 -1.12
CA PRO A 421 -16.94 20.08 -1.17
C PRO A 421 -15.82 19.21 -0.57
N ARG A 422 -16.10 18.44 0.49
CA ARG A 422 -15.14 17.52 1.12
C ARG A 422 -14.85 16.32 0.23
N HIS A 423 -15.85 15.83 -0.50
CA HIS A 423 -15.68 14.73 -1.45
C HIS A 423 -14.86 15.19 -2.65
N LYS A 424 -15.15 16.39 -3.18
CA LYS A 424 -14.35 17.03 -4.24
C LYS A 424 -12.90 17.22 -3.81
N LEU A 425 -12.67 17.75 -2.61
CA LEU A 425 -11.32 17.91 -2.05
C LEU A 425 -10.59 16.57 -1.93
N ALA A 426 -11.24 15.52 -1.42
CA ALA A 426 -10.64 14.18 -1.30
C ALA A 426 -10.29 13.58 -2.67
N PHE A 427 -11.16 13.75 -3.67
CA PHE A 427 -10.92 13.32 -5.04
C PHE A 427 -9.74 14.07 -5.66
N ASP A 428 -9.69 15.39 -5.52
CA ASP A 428 -8.61 16.23 -6.05
C ASP A 428 -7.26 15.93 -5.39
N ILE A 429 -7.23 15.70 -4.07
CA ILE A 429 -6.01 15.24 -3.36
C ILE A 429 -5.54 13.90 -3.94
N PHE A 430 -6.45 12.95 -4.16
CA PHE A 430 -6.07 11.64 -4.68
C PHE A 430 -5.50 11.74 -6.10
N VAL A 431 -6.15 12.50 -6.98
CA VAL A 431 -5.68 12.78 -8.34
C VAL A 431 -4.30 13.45 -8.33
N ASP A 432 -4.11 14.50 -7.52
CA ASP A 432 -2.83 15.21 -7.41
C ASP A 432 -1.70 14.26 -7.02
N ARG A 433 -1.92 13.44 -5.98
CA ARG A 433 -0.92 12.48 -5.50
C ARG A 433 -0.61 11.41 -6.56
N VAL A 434 -1.62 10.88 -7.23
CA VAL A 434 -1.44 9.94 -8.35
C VAL A 434 -0.61 10.58 -9.47
N CYS A 435 -0.95 11.79 -9.91
CA CYS A 435 -0.22 12.49 -10.96
C CYS A 435 1.23 12.80 -10.56
N GLY A 436 1.48 13.14 -9.29
CA GLY A 436 2.82 13.33 -8.75
C GLY A 436 3.71 12.09 -8.89
N PHE A 437 3.17 10.90 -8.58
CA PHE A 437 3.90 9.64 -8.78
C PHE A 437 4.10 9.31 -10.26
N ILE A 438 3.10 9.54 -11.12
CA ILE A 438 3.25 9.34 -12.57
C ILE A 438 4.38 10.20 -13.12
N GLY A 439 4.40 11.51 -12.78
CA GLY A 439 5.46 12.41 -13.22
C GLY A 439 6.85 11.98 -12.75
N SER A 440 6.98 11.64 -11.46
CA SER A 440 8.23 11.12 -10.89
C SER A 440 8.72 9.88 -11.61
N TYR A 441 7.85 8.88 -11.80
CA TYR A 441 8.22 7.62 -12.44
C TYR A 441 8.47 7.74 -13.93
N PHE A 442 7.78 8.65 -14.60
CA PHE A 442 8.06 8.96 -16.00
C PHE A 442 9.50 9.45 -16.17
N VAL A 443 9.97 10.33 -15.28
CA VAL A 443 11.36 10.79 -15.26
C VAL A 443 12.32 9.67 -14.86
N SER A 444 11.99 8.87 -13.85
CA SER A 444 12.81 7.71 -13.43
C SER A 444 13.01 6.67 -14.54
N LEU A 445 12.04 6.54 -15.44
CA LEU A 445 12.10 5.67 -16.62
C LEU A 445 12.69 6.39 -17.85
N GLY A 446 13.23 7.60 -17.71
CA GLY A 446 13.84 8.37 -18.81
C GLY A 446 12.86 8.75 -19.92
N GLY A 447 11.56 8.86 -19.58
CA GLY A 447 10.48 9.11 -20.53
C GLY A 447 10.11 7.94 -21.44
N GLN A 448 10.79 6.80 -21.31
CA GLN A 448 10.56 5.58 -22.07
C GLN A 448 9.49 4.75 -21.34
N VAL A 449 8.23 5.08 -21.59
CA VAL A 449 7.08 4.41 -20.95
C VAL A 449 6.11 3.98 -22.04
N ASP A 450 5.92 2.67 -22.17
CA ASP A 450 5.03 2.04 -23.14
C ASP A 450 3.56 2.29 -22.83
N ALA A 451 3.21 2.18 -21.53
CA ALA A 451 1.85 2.32 -21.08
C ALA A 451 1.75 2.89 -19.66
N LEU A 452 0.72 3.72 -19.46
CA LEU A 452 0.15 4.02 -18.14
C LEU A 452 -0.99 3.03 -17.88
N VAL A 453 -0.93 2.26 -16.80
CA VAL A 453 -1.87 1.17 -16.54
C VAL A 453 -2.66 1.45 -15.27
N PHE A 454 -3.99 1.50 -15.37
CA PHE A 454 -4.91 1.56 -14.25
C PHE A 454 -5.38 0.16 -13.87
N ALA A 455 -5.31 -0.16 -12.58
CA ALA A 455 -5.65 -1.45 -12.03
C ALA A 455 -6.25 -1.30 -10.62
N GLY A 456 -6.75 -2.40 -10.06
CA GLY A 456 -7.39 -2.41 -8.76
C GLY A 456 -8.81 -1.85 -8.80
N GLY A 457 -9.59 -2.11 -7.75
CA GLY A 457 -11.04 -1.87 -7.76
C GLY A 457 -11.46 -0.44 -8.13
N ILE A 458 -10.69 0.59 -7.76
CA ILE A 458 -10.94 1.99 -8.14
C ILE A 458 -10.44 2.24 -9.57
N GLY A 459 -9.22 1.81 -9.90
CA GLY A 459 -8.61 2.03 -11.22
C GLY A 459 -9.39 1.38 -12.36
N GLU A 460 -9.99 0.21 -12.11
CA GLU A 460 -10.82 -0.53 -13.06
C GLU A 460 -12.21 0.10 -13.26
N LYS A 461 -12.83 0.61 -12.18
CA LYS A 461 -14.25 1.04 -12.21
C LYS A 461 -14.44 2.54 -12.43
N SER A 462 -13.53 3.38 -11.94
CA SER A 462 -13.72 4.83 -11.98
C SER A 462 -13.23 5.45 -13.29
N GLY A 463 -14.11 5.51 -14.28
CA GLY A 463 -13.85 6.22 -15.55
C GLY A 463 -13.55 7.71 -15.32
N LYS A 464 -14.23 8.35 -14.37
CA LYS A 464 -14.02 9.76 -14.00
C LYS A 464 -12.61 10.02 -13.46
N LEU A 465 -12.09 9.13 -12.61
CA LEU A 465 -10.72 9.21 -12.11
C LEU A 465 -9.71 9.09 -13.25
N ARG A 466 -9.87 8.07 -14.12
CA ARG A 466 -8.97 7.87 -15.28
C ARG A 466 -8.95 9.08 -16.19
N ALA A 467 -10.12 9.64 -16.53
CA ALA A 467 -10.24 10.83 -17.35
C ALA A 467 -9.54 12.04 -16.71
N ARG A 468 -9.74 12.26 -15.40
CA ARG A 468 -9.10 13.39 -14.70
C ARG A 468 -7.58 13.27 -14.65
N VAL A 469 -7.07 12.08 -14.33
CA VAL A 469 -5.63 11.80 -14.32
C VAL A 469 -5.07 11.96 -15.74
N GLY A 470 -5.69 11.33 -16.74
CA GLY A 470 -5.27 11.42 -18.14
C GLY A 470 -5.21 12.86 -18.66
N ALA A 471 -6.20 13.69 -18.33
CA ALA A 471 -6.16 15.11 -18.68
C ALA A 471 -4.98 15.86 -18.04
N GLN A 472 -4.62 15.52 -16.79
CA GLN A 472 -3.53 16.19 -16.07
C GLN A 472 -2.14 15.73 -16.53
N VAL A 473 -2.00 14.46 -16.93
CA VAL A 473 -0.73 13.91 -17.45
C VAL A 473 -0.65 13.87 -18.98
N ALA A 474 -1.58 14.55 -19.67
CA ALA A 474 -1.58 14.67 -21.13
C ALA A 474 -0.27 15.24 -21.68
N CYS A 475 0.40 16.14 -20.93
CA CYS A 475 1.71 16.68 -21.27
C CYS A 475 2.83 15.62 -21.34
N LEU A 476 2.62 14.45 -20.72
CA LEU A 476 3.53 13.29 -20.79
C LEU A 476 3.17 12.35 -21.95
N GLY A 477 2.13 12.66 -22.72
CA GLY A 477 1.61 11.86 -23.83
C GLY A 477 0.62 10.77 -23.42
N PHE A 478 0.10 10.77 -22.19
CA PHE A 478 -0.95 9.85 -21.78
C PHE A 478 -2.30 10.56 -21.82
N GLU A 479 -3.12 10.23 -22.81
CA GLU A 479 -4.45 10.81 -22.96
C GLU A 479 -5.50 9.71 -22.99
N VAL A 480 -6.58 9.90 -22.23
CA VAL A 480 -7.73 9.01 -22.22
C VAL A 480 -8.68 9.38 -23.35
N ASP A 481 -9.23 8.37 -24.02
CA ASP A 481 -10.34 8.50 -24.96
C ASP A 481 -11.66 8.29 -24.23
N ASP A 482 -12.49 9.33 -24.11
CA ASP A 482 -13.75 9.27 -23.36
C ASP A 482 -14.72 8.21 -23.89
N SER A 483 -14.71 7.95 -25.21
CA SER A 483 -15.58 6.96 -25.83
C SER A 483 -15.17 5.54 -25.47
N LEU A 484 -13.86 5.27 -25.32
CA LEU A 484 -13.33 3.97 -24.89
C LEU A 484 -13.43 3.81 -23.37
N ASN A 485 -13.14 4.88 -22.63
CA ASN A 485 -13.14 4.91 -21.17
C ASN A 485 -14.53 4.70 -20.56
N GLY A 486 -15.58 5.13 -21.26
CA GLY A 486 -16.98 4.91 -20.86
C GLY A 486 -17.49 3.49 -21.11
N LYS A 487 -16.74 2.65 -21.83
CA LYS A 487 -17.14 1.25 -22.07
C LYS A 487 -16.87 0.39 -20.84
N LYS A 488 -17.68 -0.64 -20.66
CA LYS A 488 -17.44 -1.67 -19.65
C LYS A 488 -16.11 -2.37 -19.96
N ILE A 489 -15.29 -2.55 -18.92
CA ILE A 489 -14.05 -3.32 -19.02
C ILE A 489 -14.41 -4.81 -19.00
N VAL A 490 -14.08 -5.53 -20.07
CA VAL A 490 -14.45 -6.95 -20.24
C VAL A 490 -13.24 -7.86 -20.36
N ASP A 491 -12.15 -7.35 -20.93
CA ASP A 491 -10.90 -8.09 -21.11
C ASP A 491 -9.97 -7.91 -19.91
N THR A 492 -9.03 -8.85 -19.74
CA THR A 492 -7.98 -8.73 -18.71
C THR A 492 -7.18 -7.43 -18.86
N VAL A 493 -6.88 -7.02 -20.10
CA VAL A 493 -6.28 -5.73 -20.41
C VAL A 493 -7.07 -5.08 -21.54
N GLN A 494 -7.49 -3.83 -21.33
CA GLN A 494 -8.26 -3.06 -22.30
C GLN A 494 -7.63 -1.67 -22.49
N ASP A 495 -7.50 -1.24 -23.74
CA ASP A 495 -7.01 0.10 -24.06
C ASP A 495 -8.15 1.12 -23.95
N VAL A 496 -7.88 2.20 -23.22
CA VAL A 496 -8.78 3.33 -23.02
C VAL A 496 -8.11 4.66 -23.43
N GLY A 497 -6.93 4.60 -24.05
CA GLY A 497 -6.17 5.76 -24.48
C GLY A 497 -6.53 6.23 -25.88
N LYS A 498 -6.25 7.51 -26.16
CA LYS A 498 -6.27 8.03 -27.54
C LYS A 498 -5.17 7.39 -28.37
N GLN A 499 -5.47 7.12 -29.63
CA GLN A 499 -4.50 6.55 -30.57
C GLN A 499 -3.64 7.66 -31.20
N GLY A 500 -2.41 7.32 -31.59
CA GLY A 500 -1.61 8.15 -32.52
C GLY A 500 -0.28 8.71 -32.00
N ASN A 501 0.03 8.63 -30.70
CA ASN A 501 1.29 9.15 -30.14
C ASN A 501 2.26 8.06 -29.63
N GLY A 502 1.95 6.78 -29.86
CA GLY A 502 2.78 5.63 -29.47
C GLY A 502 2.68 5.21 -28.00
N LYS A 503 2.07 6.02 -27.12
CA LYS A 503 1.87 5.71 -25.70
C LYS A 503 0.46 5.20 -25.47
N ARG A 504 0.32 4.22 -24.58
CA ARG A 504 -0.98 3.58 -24.29
C ARG A 504 -1.49 3.96 -22.91
N VAL A 505 -2.81 4.02 -22.76
CA VAL A 505 -3.47 4.12 -21.46
C VAL A 505 -4.35 2.90 -21.31
N LEU A 506 -3.97 1.99 -20.41
CA LEU A 506 -4.58 0.68 -20.30
C LEU A 506 -5.34 0.56 -18.98
N VAL A 507 -6.38 -0.27 -18.97
CA VAL A 507 -6.99 -0.79 -17.75
C VAL A 507 -6.67 -2.28 -17.67
N CYS A 508 -6.17 -2.74 -16.54
CA CYS A 508 -5.87 -4.15 -16.27
C CYS A 508 -6.74 -4.65 -15.12
N GLN A 509 -7.57 -5.67 -15.36
CA GLN A 509 -8.31 -6.39 -14.32
C GLN A 509 -7.39 -7.38 -13.63
N THR A 510 -7.02 -7.11 -12.38
CA THR A 510 -5.99 -7.89 -11.69
C THR A 510 -6.54 -9.14 -11.04
N ASP A 511 -5.80 -10.25 -11.16
CA ASP A 511 -6.10 -11.50 -10.46
C ASP A 511 -4.88 -11.97 -9.66
N GLU A 512 -4.81 -11.52 -8.40
CA GLU A 512 -3.70 -11.88 -7.50
C GLU A 512 -3.68 -13.37 -7.18
N GLN A 513 -4.85 -14.00 -7.04
CA GLN A 513 -4.97 -15.41 -6.72
C GLN A 513 -4.47 -16.29 -7.86
N LEU A 514 -4.77 -15.94 -9.11
CA LEU A 514 -4.24 -16.63 -10.27
C LEU A 514 -2.72 -16.48 -10.36
N GLU A 515 -2.19 -15.29 -10.05
CA GLU A 515 -0.74 -15.07 -10.07
C GLU A 515 -0.04 -15.87 -8.95
N MET A 516 -0.64 -16.00 -7.77
CA MET A 516 -0.14 -16.88 -6.70
C MET A 516 -0.15 -18.36 -7.12
N ALA A 517 -1.24 -18.82 -7.73
CA ALA A 517 -1.33 -20.18 -8.25
C ALA A 517 -0.26 -20.43 -9.33
N ARG A 518 0.02 -19.42 -10.16
CA ARG A 518 1.08 -19.48 -11.18
C ARG A 518 2.47 -19.57 -10.56
N PHE A 519 2.78 -18.78 -9.53
CA PHE A 519 4.06 -18.89 -8.80
C PHE A 519 4.32 -20.30 -8.30
N CYS A 520 3.27 -21.02 -7.90
CA CYS A 520 3.37 -22.42 -7.48
C CYS A 520 3.55 -23.37 -8.67
N ALA A 521 2.79 -23.19 -9.75
CA ALA A 521 2.82 -24.06 -10.92
C ALA A 521 4.11 -23.97 -11.75
N GLU A 522 4.82 -22.83 -11.69
CA GLU A 522 6.04 -22.59 -12.46
C GLU A 522 7.34 -22.86 -11.68
N ASN A 523 7.26 -23.16 -10.39
CA ASN A 523 8.43 -23.36 -9.54
C ASN A 523 8.66 -24.85 -9.24
N GLU A 524 9.74 -25.41 -9.78
CA GLU A 524 10.11 -26.82 -9.64
C GLU A 524 10.27 -27.28 -8.18
N LYS A 525 10.64 -26.39 -7.25
CA LYS A 525 10.77 -26.77 -5.84
C LYS A 525 9.42 -26.86 -5.13
N ILE A 526 8.43 -26.08 -5.59
CA ILE A 526 7.08 -26.03 -5.01
C ILE A 526 6.21 -27.15 -5.61
N TRP A 527 6.38 -27.40 -6.91
CA TRP A 527 5.69 -28.46 -7.64
C TRP A 527 6.18 -29.84 -7.21
#